data_AF-A0A8C0XX15-F1
#
_entry.id   AF-A0A8C0XX15-F1
#
_cell.length_a   1.000
_cell.length_b   1.000
_cell.length_c   1.000
_cell.angle_alpha   90.00
_cell.angle_beta   90.00
_cell.angle_gamma   90.00
#
_symmetry.space_group_name_H-M   'P 1'
#
loop_
_entity.id
_entity.type
_entity.pdbx_description
1 polymer ?
#
loop_
_entity_poly.entity_id
_entity_poly.type
_entity_poly.pdbx_seq_one_letter_code
_entity_poly.pdbx_strand_id
1 'polypeptide(L)'
;MFYIVEFIETQEVEVVPALWVKDEICQWPAQYRPDDLGKAIRSEEQPGHMWDTYHVRILYTAATYKAARLKLPQAETHTDLQTAEEEDADENPKKKRKRLCKESSWNLCMSLFFLALLHRLLTNQEMMMDQLKVILKTMQKMGEPARGQEPLERDILPLKDPTSLLGLEKNITALSVIGGVDIKDSVWRVMKHCFTNSLAKQLNWRGINGKTAFHRLQLKDVITGTVRNSRLTATATDQEIEFYIKKWLHLACDRDGGRREREKRRSLNLLTLMQCELI
;
A
#
# COMPACT_ATOMS: atom_id res chain seq x y z
N MET A 1 28.52 -16.48 1.96
CA MET A 1 27.81 -17.31 2.97
C MET A 1 27.21 -16.37 4.02
N PHE A 2 26.03 -16.69 4.56
CA PHE A 2 25.24 -15.77 5.39
C PHE A 2 24.89 -16.37 6.75
N TYR A 3 24.88 -15.54 7.78
CA TYR A 3 24.48 -15.87 9.13
C TYR A 3 23.22 -15.11 9.52
N ILE A 4 22.34 -15.79 10.24
CA ILE A 4 21.26 -15.15 10.98
C ILE A 4 21.80 -14.94 12.38
N VAL A 5 21.96 -13.68 12.77
CA VAL A 5 22.56 -13.29 14.04
C VAL A 5 21.54 -12.58 14.91
N GLU A 6 21.60 -12.87 16.21
CA GLU A 6 20.87 -12.17 17.25
C GLU A 6 21.82 -11.21 17.97
N PHE A 7 21.46 -9.92 18.00
CA PHE A 7 22.20 -8.92 18.74
C PHE A 7 21.87 -9.01 20.23
N ILE A 8 22.86 -9.29 21.08
CA ILE A 8 22.63 -9.52 22.52
C ILE A 8 22.09 -8.26 23.21
N GLU A 9 22.52 -7.08 22.77
CA GLU A 9 22.14 -5.80 23.37
C GLU A 9 20.71 -5.37 23.02
N THR A 10 20.27 -5.61 21.79
CA THR A 10 18.96 -5.16 21.29
C THR A 10 17.92 -6.27 21.17
N GLN A 11 18.33 -7.55 21.31
CA GLN A 11 17.52 -8.74 21.03
C GLN A 11 16.93 -8.77 19.61
N GLU A 12 17.55 -8.06 18.67
CA GLU A 12 17.12 -8.01 17.28
C GLU A 12 17.79 -9.13 16.48
N VAL A 13 17.05 -9.76 15.57
CA VAL A 13 17.54 -10.83 14.71
C VAL A 13 17.66 -10.31 13.27
N GLU A 14 18.86 -10.35 12.69
CA GLU A 14 19.09 -9.89 11.33
C GLU A 14 20.00 -10.84 10.53
N VAL A 15 19.95 -10.68 9.20
CA VAL A 15 20.77 -11.46 8.27
C VAL A 15 22.05 -10.69 7.95
N VAL A 16 23.19 -11.30 8.19
CA VAL A 16 24.52 -10.71 8.05
C VAL A 16 25.43 -11.61 7.19
N PRO A 17 26.29 -11.07 6.32
CA PRO A 17 27.32 -11.85 5.65
C PRO A 17 28.31 -12.45 6.65
N ALA A 18 28.79 -13.66 6.40
CA ALA A 18 29.79 -14.30 7.27
C ALA A 18 31.07 -13.45 7.45
N LEU A 19 31.38 -12.59 6.47
CA LEU A 19 32.52 -11.67 6.50
C LEU A 19 32.45 -10.60 7.60
N TRP A 20 31.25 -10.28 8.09
CA TRP A 20 31.06 -9.20 9.08
C TRP A 20 31.18 -9.72 10.51
N VAL A 21 31.23 -11.04 10.69
CA VAL A 21 31.29 -11.68 12.01
C VAL A 21 32.68 -12.28 12.21
N LYS A 22 33.38 -11.85 13.26
CA LYS A 22 34.66 -12.41 13.68
C LYS A 22 34.67 -12.58 15.19
N ASP A 23 34.95 -13.79 15.67
CA ASP A 23 35.06 -14.10 17.10
C ASP A 23 33.84 -13.62 17.94
N GLU A 24 32.62 -13.95 17.47
CA GLU A 24 31.33 -13.56 18.09
C GLU A 24 31.04 -12.05 18.14
N ILE A 25 31.83 -11.25 17.41
CA ILE A 25 31.65 -9.82 17.25
C ILE A 25 31.24 -9.55 15.80
N CYS A 26 30.10 -8.89 15.62
CA CYS A 26 29.61 -8.42 14.33
C CYS A 26 29.97 -6.95 14.13
N GLN A 27 30.60 -6.64 13.00
CA GLN A 27 30.78 -5.27 12.55
C GLN A 27 29.54 -4.85 11.75
N TRP A 28 28.80 -3.87 12.23
CA TRP A 28 27.55 -3.42 11.64
C TRP A 28 27.61 -1.93 11.25
N PRO A 29 27.28 -1.59 10.00
CA PRO A 29 27.30 -0.21 9.55
C PRO A 29 26.01 0.53 9.95
N ALA A 30 25.91 0.95 11.21
CA ALA A 30 24.71 1.61 11.76
C ALA A 30 24.36 2.93 11.03
N GLN A 31 25.34 3.56 10.38
CA GLN A 31 25.16 4.79 9.59
C GLN A 31 24.55 4.57 8.19
N TYR A 32 24.37 3.33 7.74
CA TYR A 32 23.83 3.04 6.40
C TYR A 32 22.30 3.13 6.38
N ARG A 33 21.75 3.66 5.28
CA ARG A 33 20.29 3.63 5.05
C ARG A 33 19.86 2.19 4.71
N PRO A 34 18.62 1.77 4.99
CA PRO A 34 18.14 0.40 4.73
C PRO A 34 18.35 -0.10 3.30
N ASP A 35 18.22 0.79 2.31
CA ASP A 35 18.44 0.47 0.89
C ASP A 35 19.90 0.15 0.56
N ASP A 36 20.83 0.85 1.23
CA ASP A 36 22.28 0.67 1.05
C ASP A 36 22.79 -0.50 1.88
N LEU A 37 22.23 -0.73 3.07
CA LEU A 37 22.46 -1.90 3.90
C LEU A 37 22.08 -3.19 3.16
N GLY A 38 20.89 -3.22 2.53
CA GLY A 38 20.47 -4.38 1.74
C GLY A 38 21.33 -4.64 0.51
N LYS A 39 22.00 -3.62 -0.04
CA LYS A 39 23.00 -3.80 -1.11
C LYS A 39 24.30 -4.34 -0.55
N ALA A 40 24.82 -3.74 0.51
CA ALA A 40 26.07 -4.12 1.18
C ALA A 40 26.04 -5.59 1.66
N ILE A 41 24.91 -6.04 2.23
CA ILE A 41 24.72 -7.43 2.63
C ILE A 41 24.78 -8.36 1.41
N ARG A 42 24.07 -8.02 0.32
CA ARG A 42 24.05 -8.85 -0.90
C ARG A 42 25.38 -8.85 -1.66
N SER A 43 26.16 -7.78 -1.57
CA SER A 43 27.46 -7.65 -2.20
C SER A 43 28.63 -8.13 -1.34
N GLU A 44 28.37 -8.63 -0.12
CA GLU A 44 29.38 -9.11 0.83
C GLU A 44 30.52 -8.08 1.00
N GLU A 45 30.18 -6.81 1.26
CA GLU A 45 31.15 -5.71 1.37
C GLU A 45 32.09 -5.91 2.58
N GLN A 46 33.38 -5.60 2.43
CA GLN A 46 34.34 -5.77 3.53
C GLN A 46 34.09 -4.73 4.64
N PRO A 47 34.17 -5.14 5.91
CA PRO A 47 33.97 -4.21 7.01
C PRO A 47 35.02 -3.10 7.01
N GLY A 48 34.52 -1.86 7.00
CA GLY A 48 35.36 -0.67 7.10
C GLY A 48 35.73 -0.34 8.55
N HIS A 49 36.79 0.46 8.74
CA HIS A 49 37.26 0.91 10.07
C HIS A 49 36.26 1.83 10.81
N MET A 50 35.12 2.18 10.18
CA MET A 50 34.09 3.05 10.75
C MET A 50 32.78 2.31 11.05
N TRP A 51 32.81 0.98 11.13
CA TRP A 51 31.63 0.18 11.46
C TRP A 51 31.61 -0.08 12.96
N ASP A 52 30.43 0.00 13.54
CA ASP A 52 30.22 -0.24 14.96
C ASP A 52 30.32 -1.75 15.25
N THR A 53 30.90 -2.12 16.37
CA THR A 53 31.07 -3.52 16.78
C THR A 53 30.02 -3.90 17.80
N TYR A 54 29.30 -5.00 17.55
CA TYR A 54 28.27 -5.52 18.43
C TYR A 54 28.51 -6.99 18.75
N HIS A 55 28.19 -7.40 19.98
CA HIS A 55 28.20 -8.81 20.34
C HIS A 55 26.97 -9.52 19.78
N VAL A 56 27.21 -10.64 19.10
CA VAL A 56 26.16 -11.39 18.41
C VAL A 56 26.20 -12.87 18.75
N ARG A 57 25.02 -13.49 18.77
CA ARG A 57 24.86 -14.94 18.79
C ARG A 57 24.44 -15.42 17.41
N ILE A 58 25.14 -16.41 16.86
CA ILE A 58 24.79 -17.00 15.56
C ILE A 58 23.68 -18.02 15.77
N LEU A 59 22.50 -17.79 15.20
CA LEU A 59 21.34 -18.67 15.30
C LEU A 59 21.26 -19.68 14.14
N TYR A 60 21.60 -19.23 12.92
CA TYR A 60 21.50 -20.09 11.74
C TYR A 60 22.53 -19.73 10.67
N THR A 61 23.02 -20.73 9.94
CA THR A 61 23.96 -20.57 8.83
C THR A 61 23.29 -20.95 7.52
N ALA A 62 23.46 -20.12 6.49
CA ALA A 62 22.86 -20.34 5.18
C ALA A 62 23.85 -20.04 4.06
N ALA A 63 23.84 -20.86 3.01
CA ALA A 63 24.68 -20.64 1.84
C ALA A 63 24.30 -19.38 1.04
N THR A 64 23.00 -19.01 1.01
CA THR A 64 22.48 -17.88 0.22
C THR A 64 21.62 -16.90 1.04
N TYR A 65 21.66 -15.61 0.69
CA TYR A 65 20.86 -14.56 1.34
C TYR A 65 19.36 -14.85 1.31
N LYS A 66 18.85 -15.40 0.19
CA LYS A 66 17.43 -15.74 0.05
C LYS A 66 17.01 -16.85 1.00
N ALA A 67 17.85 -17.88 1.18
CA ALA A 67 17.58 -18.96 2.12
C ALA A 67 17.59 -18.45 3.57
N ALA A 68 18.54 -17.56 3.91
CA ALA A 68 18.58 -16.91 5.21
C ALA A 68 17.31 -16.09 5.48
N ARG A 69 16.87 -15.27 4.52
CA ARG A 69 15.68 -14.40 4.69
C ARG A 69 14.38 -15.21 4.81
N LEU A 70 14.28 -16.38 4.19
CA LEU A 70 13.12 -17.27 4.33
C LEU A 70 13.02 -17.85 5.75
N LYS A 71 14.16 -18.09 6.40
CA LYS A 71 14.25 -18.67 7.75
C LYS A 71 14.29 -17.61 8.86
N LEU A 72 14.44 -16.33 8.52
CA LEU A 72 14.44 -15.22 9.49
C LEU A 72 13.20 -15.21 10.40
N PRO A 73 11.95 -15.37 9.89
CA PRO A 73 10.77 -15.37 10.75
C PRO A 73 10.71 -16.58 11.70
N GLN A 74 11.36 -17.70 11.33
CA GLN A 74 11.46 -18.88 12.16
C GLN A 74 12.49 -18.69 13.28
N ALA A 75 13.56 -17.93 13.00
CA ALA A 75 14.59 -17.57 13.98
C ALA A 75 14.08 -16.53 15.00
N GLU A 76 13.22 -15.59 14.59
CA GLU A 76 12.56 -14.64 15.51
C GLU A 76 11.66 -15.35 16.54
N THR A 77 11.05 -16.48 16.18
CA THR A 77 10.10 -17.20 17.05
C THR A 77 10.75 -18.30 17.90
N HIS A 78 11.97 -18.73 17.58
CA HIS A 78 12.61 -19.88 18.20
C HIS A 78 14.05 -19.55 18.60
N THR A 79 14.26 -19.22 19.88
CA THR A 79 15.53 -18.75 20.46
C THR A 79 16.64 -19.80 20.60
N ASP A 80 16.43 -21.05 20.15
CA ASP A 80 17.47 -22.09 20.15
C ASP A 80 17.07 -23.27 19.25
N LEU A 81 17.61 -23.35 18.04
CA LEU A 81 17.71 -24.62 17.31
C LEU A 81 19.15 -24.80 16.86
N GLN A 82 19.89 -25.60 17.63
CA GLN A 82 21.21 -26.10 17.24
C GLN A 82 21.14 -26.93 15.95
N THR A 83 22.24 -26.82 15.22
CA THR A 83 22.68 -27.43 13.97
C THR A 83 22.09 -28.81 13.66
N ALA A 84 21.26 -28.88 12.62
CA ALA A 84 21.10 -30.10 11.83
C ALA A 84 21.69 -29.82 10.45
N GLU A 85 22.81 -30.48 10.18
CA GLU A 85 23.56 -30.44 8.94
C GLU A 85 22.70 -30.80 7.71
N GLU A 86 23.11 -30.26 6.57
CA GLU A 86 22.45 -30.31 5.26
C GLU A 86 22.34 -31.74 4.71
N GLU A 87 21.21 -32.09 4.10
CA GLU A 87 21.20 -33.02 2.97
C GLU A 87 20.52 -32.34 1.77
N ASP A 88 21.36 -32.14 0.75
CA ASP A 88 21.05 -31.51 -0.53
C ASP A 88 20.02 -32.28 -1.37
N ALA A 89 19.32 -31.46 -2.16
CA ALA A 89 18.80 -31.70 -3.51
C ALA A 89 18.41 -33.12 -3.99
N ASP A 90 17.14 -33.18 -4.41
CA ASP A 90 16.61 -33.91 -5.56
C ASP A 90 15.90 -35.27 -5.34
N GLU A 91 14.88 -35.48 -6.17
CA GLU A 91 14.00 -36.66 -6.37
C GLU A 91 12.80 -36.91 -5.42
N ASN A 92 11.63 -36.45 -5.89
CA ASN A 92 10.38 -37.20 -6.07
C ASN A 92 9.77 -38.00 -4.87
N PRO A 93 8.52 -37.72 -4.42
CA PRO A 93 7.96 -38.34 -3.22
C PRO A 93 7.56 -39.82 -3.43
N LYS A 94 8.46 -40.75 -3.13
CA LYS A 94 8.13 -42.18 -3.00
C LYS A 94 7.64 -42.50 -1.58
N LYS A 95 6.32 -42.75 -1.50
CA LYS A 95 5.55 -43.43 -0.44
C LYS A 95 6.40 -44.25 0.55
N LYS A 96 6.50 -43.80 1.81
CA LYS A 96 6.85 -44.69 2.95
C LYS A 96 5.57 -45.28 3.55
N ARG A 97 5.57 -46.62 3.63
CA ARG A 97 4.47 -47.52 4.01
C ARG A 97 3.82 -47.17 5.35
N LYS A 98 2.48 -47.19 5.38
CA LYS A 98 1.64 -47.16 6.59
C LYS A 98 1.97 -48.35 7.49
N ARG A 99 2.19 -48.10 8.78
CA ARG A 99 2.11 -49.12 9.84
C ARG A 99 0.65 -49.55 9.96
N LEU A 100 0.38 -50.85 9.91
CA LEU A 100 -0.98 -51.41 9.96
C LEU A 100 -1.54 -51.26 11.39
N CYS A 101 -2.45 -50.30 11.59
CA CYS A 101 -3.20 -50.14 12.84
C CYS A 101 -4.32 -51.20 12.91
N LYS A 102 -4.63 -51.74 14.09
CA LYS A 102 -5.64 -52.81 14.29
C LYS A 102 -7.05 -52.35 13.88
N GLU A 103 -7.84 -53.25 13.29
CA GLU A 103 -9.18 -53.04 12.71
C GLU A 103 -10.18 -52.34 13.66
N SER A 104 -10.07 -52.59 14.97
CA SER A 104 -10.86 -51.92 16.01
C SER A 104 -10.47 -50.45 16.26
N SER A 105 -9.24 -50.05 15.94
CA SER A 105 -8.78 -48.66 15.99
C SER A 105 -9.32 -47.84 14.81
N TRP A 106 -9.57 -48.46 13.65
CA TRP A 106 -10.17 -47.79 12.50
C TRP A 106 -11.64 -47.45 12.73
N ASN A 107 -12.42 -48.33 13.37
CA ASN A 107 -13.82 -48.04 13.66
C ASN A 107 -13.98 -46.91 14.69
N LEU A 108 -13.10 -46.87 15.71
CA LEU A 108 -13.09 -45.79 16.69
C LEU A 108 -12.54 -44.49 16.09
N CYS A 109 -11.51 -44.56 15.23
CA CYS A 109 -10.94 -43.40 14.55
C CYS A 109 -11.89 -42.83 13.48
N MET A 110 -12.56 -43.69 12.71
CA MET A 110 -13.57 -43.31 11.72
C MET A 110 -14.81 -42.73 12.39
N SER A 111 -15.26 -43.29 13.52
CA SER A 111 -16.39 -42.73 14.26
C SER A 111 -16.02 -41.38 14.91
N LEU A 112 -14.82 -41.24 15.49
CA LEU A 112 -14.30 -39.96 15.99
C LEU A 112 -14.12 -38.94 14.86
N PHE A 113 -13.70 -39.36 13.67
CA PHE A 113 -13.60 -38.50 12.50
C PHE A 113 -14.98 -38.06 12.01
N PHE A 114 -15.96 -38.96 11.93
CA PHE A 114 -17.34 -38.63 11.61
C PHE A 114 -17.99 -37.72 12.66
N LEU A 115 -17.75 -37.95 13.95
CA LEU A 115 -18.18 -37.09 15.05
C LEU A 115 -17.56 -35.70 14.95
N ALA A 116 -16.27 -35.60 14.66
CA ALA A 116 -15.59 -34.32 14.44
C ALA A 116 -16.12 -33.60 13.20
N LEU A 117 -16.43 -34.34 12.13
CA LEU A 117 -16.97 -33.77 10.89
C LEU A 117 -18.43 -33.31 11.06
N LEU A 118 -19.23 -34.06 11.82
CA LEU A 118 -20.57 -33.68 12.22
C LEU A 118 -20.57 -32.48 13.17
N HIS A 119 -19.70 -32.46 14.16
CA HIS A 119 -19.52 -31.31 15.04
C HIS A 119 -19.11 -30.09 14.22
N ARG A 120 -18.19 -30.24 13.27
CA ARG A 120 -17.75 -29.16 12.37
C ARG A 120 -18.85 -28.68 11.42
N LEU A 121 -19.70 -29.59 10.92
CA LEU A 121 -20.90 -29.24 10.14
C LEU A 121 -21.92 -28.50 11.00
N LEU A 122 -22.18 -28.98 12.22
CA LEU A 122 -23.11 -28.37 13.16
C LEU A 122 -22.62 -26.98 13.58
N THR A 123 -21.35 -26.82 13.95
CA THR A 123 -20.77 -25.52 14.27
C THR A 123 -20.81 -24.57 13.09
N ASN A 124 -20.58 -25.07 11.86
CA ASN A 124 -20.72 -24.23 10.67
C ASN A 124 -22.17 -23.78 10.46
N GLN A 125 -23.15 -24.65 10.73
CA GLN A 125 -24.57 -24.28 10.67
C GLN A 125 -24.97 -23.30 11.78
N GLU A 126 -24.49 -23.50 13.02
CA GLU A 126 -24.70 -22.57 14.14
C GLU A 126 -24.07 -21.20 13.87
N MET A 127 -22.84 -21.18 13.36
CA MET A 127 -22.17 -19.95 12.93
C MET A 127 -22.93 -19.26 11.80
N MET A 128 -23.40 -19.99 10.78
CA MET A 128 -24.22 -19.39 9.71
C MET A 128 -25.53 -18.82 10.24
N MET A 129 -26.20 -19.51 11.17
CA MET A 129 -27.41 -19.03 11.83
C MET A 129 -27.14 -17.76 12.63
N ASP A 130 -26.02 -17.69 13.34
CA ASP A 130 -25.63 -16.48 14.08
C ASP A 130 -25.23 -15.34 13.15
N GLN A 131 -24.57 -15.63 12.02
CA GLN A 131 -24.32 -14.61 11.00
C GLN A 131 -25.63 -14.08 10.41
N LEU A 132 -26.64 -14.92 10.15
CA LEU A 132 -27.96 -14.48 9.68
C LEU A 132 -28.69 -13.63 10.74
N LYS A 133 -28.62 -13.99 12.02
CA LYS A 133 -29.17 -13.17 13.11
C LYS A 133 -28.47 -11.82 13.22
N VAL A 134 -27.14 -11.79 13.06
CA VAL A 134 -26.36 -10.54 13.06
C VAL A 134 -26.73 -9.70 11.85
N ILE A 135 -26.81 -10.27 10.65
CA ILE A 135 -27.25 -9.56 9.43
C ILE A 135 -28.65 -8.98 9.64
N LEU A 136 -29.61 -9.75 10.16
CA LEU A 136 -30.96 -9.25 10.47
C LEU A 136 -30.95 -8.13 11.50
N LYS A 137 -30.15 -8.25 12.57
CA LYS A 137 -29.98 -7.18 13.57
C LYS A 137 -29.29 -5.93 12.99
N THR A 138 -28.34 -6.09 12.08
CA THR A 138 -27.66 -4.98 11.39
C THR A 138 -28.61 -4.30 10.41
N MET A 139 -29.41 -5.06 9.65
CA MET A 139 -30.45 -4.51 8.78
C MET A 139 -31.57 -3.81 9.55
N GLN A 140 -31.95 -4.32 10.73
CA GLN A 140 -32.90 -3.64 11.62
C GLN A 140 -32.29 -2.39 12.29
N LYS A 141 -30.99 -2.40 12.60
CA LYS A 141 -30.25 -1.22 13.09
C LYS A 141 -30.04 -0.14 12.03
N MET A 142 -30.10 -0.47 10.74
CA MET A 142 -30.13 0.53 9.66
C MET A 142 -31.47 1.29 9.56
N GLY A 143 -32.44 1.01 10.45
CA GLY A 143 -33.69 1.77 10.61
C GLY A 143 -33.61 2.96 11.57
N GLU A 144 -32.48 3.23 12.23
CA GLU A 144 -32.27 4.43 13.08
C GLU A 144 -31.13 5.31 12.54
N PRO A 145 -31.34 6.62 12.31
CA PRO A 145 -30.32 7.46 11.71
C PRO A 145 -29.41 8.07 12.79
N ALA A 146 -28.17 7.60 12.93
CA ALA A 146 -27.08 8.44 13.45
C ALA A 146 -25.66 7.85 13.22
N ARG A 147 -24.90 8.58 12.39
CA ARG A 147 -23.48 8.92 12.58
C ARG A 147 -22.41 7.83 12.34
N GLY A 148 -22.06 7.70 11.06
CA GLY A 148 -20.69 7.92 10.59
C GLY A 148 -19.68 6.77 10.73
N GLN A 149 -19.59 5.97 9.66
CA GLN A 149 -18.40 5.51 8.93
C GLN A 149 -18.66 4.10 8.38
N GLU A 150 -18.91 4.01 7.06
CA GLU A 150 -18.86 2.73 6.34
C GLU A 150 -17.62 2.64 5.42
N PRO A 151 -17.03 1.43 5.27
CA PRO A 151 -15.90 1.16 4.40
C PRO A 151 -16.35 0.79 2.97
N LEU A 152 -15.82 1.54 1.99
CA LEU A 152 -15.56 1.17 0.58
C LEU A 152 -16.51 0.16 -0.11
N GLU A 153 -17.68 0.63 -0.54
CA GLU A 153 -18.36 0.06 -1.70
C GLU A 153 -17.66 0.55 -2.98
N ARG A 154 -16.93 -0.37 -3.64
CA ARG A 154 -16.64 -0.25 -5.06
C ARG A 154 -17.91 -0.68 -5.79
N ASP A 155 -18.28 0.15 -6.76
CA ASP A 155 -19.47 0.08 -7.60
C ASP A 155 -20.70 0.80 -7.03
N ILE A 156 -21.27 1.62 -7.92
CA ILE A 156 -22.47 2.43 -7.79
C ILE A 156 -22.18 3.89 -7.36
N LEU A 157 -21.79 4.69 -8.35
CA LEU A 157 -22.41 6.01 -8.48
C LEU A 157 -23.93 5.75 -8.45
N PRO A 158 -24.70 6.32 -7.51
CA PRO A 158 -26.14 6.10 -7.44
C PRO A 158 -26.81 6.90 -8.56
N LEU A 159 -26.70 6.41 -9.79
CA LEU A 159 -27.47 6.90 -10.92
C LEU A 159 -28.76 6.09 -10.97
N LYS A 160 -29.72 6.49 -10.14
CA LYS A 160 -31.08 5.92 -10.14
C LYS A 160 -31.92 6.34 -11.36
N ASP A 161 -31.44 7.25 -12.20
CA ASP A 161 -32.24 7.83 -13.30
C ASP A 161 -31.54 7.75 -14.68
N PRO A 162 -32.21 7.18 -15.71
CA PRO A 162 -31.75 7.18 -17.11
C PRO A 162 -31.44 8.58 -17.67
N THR A 163 -32.12 9.60 -17.14
CA THR A 163 -31.95 11.01 -17.50
C THR A 163 -30.57 11.55 -17.08
N SER A 164 -30.04 11.07 -15.94
CA SER A 164 -28.71 11.43 -15.43
C SER A 164 -27.60 10.73 -16.21
N LEU A 165 -27.88 9.54 -16.76
CA LEU A 165 -27.02 8.79 -17.68
C LEU A 165 -26.88 9.52 -19.03
N LEU A 166 -28.02 9.96 -19.60
CA LEU A 166 -28.06 10.83 -20.77
C LEU A 166 -27.32 12.16 -20.56
N GLY A 167 -27.40 12.74 -19.36
CA GLY A 167 -26.65 13.94 -18.98
C GLY A 167 -25.14 13.71 -18.93
N LEU A 168 -24.70 12.57 -18.39
CA LEU A 168 -23.29 12.19 -18.33
C LEU A 168 -22.71 11.94 -19.73
N GLU A 169 -23.43 11.21 -20.59
CA GLU A 169 -23.04 10.97 -21.98
C GLU A 169 -22.95 12.28 -22.79
N LYS A 170 -23.92 13.19 -22.60
CA LYS A 170 -23.89 14.53 -23.19
C LYS A 170 -22.69 15.36 -22.71
N ASN A 171 -22.32 15.25 -21.44
CA ASN A 171 -21.14 15.93 -20.91
C ASN A 171 -19.84 15.33 -21.46
N ILE A 172 -19.75 14.00 -21.59
CA ILE A 172 -18.56 13.33 -22.16
C ILE A 172 -18.40 13.68 -23.65
N THR A 173 -19.51 13.73 -24.40
CA THR A 173 -19.49 14.15 -25.81
C THR A 173 -19.21 15.65 -25.96
N ALA A 174 -19.68 16.50 -25.05
CA ALA A 174 -19.30 17.91 -25.05
C ALA A 174 -17.80 18.11 -24.73
N LEU A 175 -17.24 17.31 -23.81
CA LEU A 175 -15.82 17.36 -23.46
C LEU A 175 -14.91 16.88 -24.61
N SER A 176 -15.34 15.91 -25.42
CA SER A 176 -14.56 15.44 -26.56
C SER A 176 -14.46 16.46 -27.70
N VAL A 177 -15.43 17.37 -27.81
CA VAL A 177 -15.40 18.51 -28.76
C VAL A 177 -14.44 19.61 -28.29
N ILE A 178 -14.14 19.67 -26.99
CA ILE A 178 -13.20 20.63 -26.38
C ILE A 178 -11.77 20.13 -26.61
N GLY A 179 -11.33 20.17 -27.86
CA GLY A 179 -9.95 19.88 -28.26
C GLY A 179 -8.99 21.05 -28.00
N GLY A 180 -7.70 20.73 -27.89
CA GLY A 180 -6.59 21.69 -27.86
C GLY A 180 -5.49 21.29 -28.86
N VAL A 181 -4.53 22.19 -29.09
CA VAL A 181 -3.37 21.91 -29.96
C VAL A 181 -2.38 20.98 -29.26
N ASP A 182 -2.20 21.17 -27.95
CA ASP A 182 -1.29 20.39 -27.11
C ASP A 182 -2.03 19.58 -26.04
N ILE A 183 -1.34 18.57 -25.47
CA ILE A 183 -1.83 17.79 -24.31
C ILE A 183 -2.17 18.71 -23.14
N LYS A 184 -1.27 19.66 -22.84
CA LYS A 184 -1.48 20.66 -21.78
C LYS A 184 -2.77 21.44 -22.00
N ASP A 185 -2.95 21.99 -23.19
CA ASP A 185 -4.09 22.83 -23.52
C ASP A 185 -5.40 22.04 -23.52
N SER A 186 -5.37 20.81 -24.04
CA SER A 186 -6.49 19.88 -24.01
C SER A 186 -6.92 19.58 -22.58
N VAL A 187 -5.97 19.17 -21.72
CA VAL A 187 -6.22 18.92 -20.29
C VAL A 187 -6.77 20.18 -19.60
N TRP A 188 -6.17 21.34 -19.86
CA TRP A 188 -6.55 22.59 -19.17
C TRP A 188 -7.94 23.08 -19.56
N ARG A 189 -8.33 22.93 -20.84
CA ARG A 189 -9.67 23.28 -21.32
C ARG A 189 -10.72 22.33 -20.77
N VAL A 190 -10.46 21.02 -20.81
CA VAL A 190 -11.33 19.99 -20.22
C VAL A 190 -11.51 20.26 -18.72
N MET A 191 -10.43 20.48 -17.97
CA MET A 191 -10.48 20.79 -16.54
C MET A 191 -11.27 22.08 -16.24
N LYS A 192 -11.15 23.11 -17.08
CA LYS A 192 -11.92 24.37 -16.95
C LYS A 192 -13.42 24.15 -17.17
N HIS A 193 -13.78 23.19 -18.02
CA HIS A 193 -15.18 22.85 -18.26
C HIS A 193 -15.76 21.96 -17.14
N CYS A 194 -14.95 21.07 -16.57
CA CYS A 194 -15.37 20.17 -15.49
C CYS A 194 -15.44 20.84 -14.11
N PHE A 195 -14.62 21.87 -13.84
CA PHE A 195 -14.48 22.44 -12.50
C PHE A 195 -14.64 23.95 -12.47
N THR A 196 -15.42 24.42 -11.49
CA THR A 196 -15.41 25.81 -11.06
C THR A 196 -14.16 26.10 -10.21
N ASN A 197 -13.73 27.36 -10.15
CA ASN A 197 -12.53 27.73 -9.38
C ASN A 197 -12.71 27.48 -7.87
N SER A 198 -13.92 27.65 -7.33
CA SER A 198 -14.24 27.34 -5.93
C SER A 198 -14.04 25.86 -5.62
N LEU A 199 -14.53 24.98 -6.50
CA LEU A 199 -14.35 23.53 -6.35
C LEU A 199 -12.90 23.11 -6.54
N ALA A 200 -12.20 23.69 -7.53
CA ALA A 200 -10.78 23.40 -7.76
C ALA A 200 -9.89 23.70 -6.55
N LYS A 201 -10.22 24.73 -5.75
CA LYS A 201 -9.47 25.07 -4.52
C LYS A 201 -9.63 24.02 -3.41
N GLN A 202 -10.72 23.25 -3.42
CA GLN A 202 -11.01 22.20 -2.44
C GLN A 202 -10.41 20.84 -2.84
N LEU A 203 -9.84 20.73 -4.03
CA LEU A 203 -9.28 19.49 -4.57
C LEU A 203 -7.75 19.52 -4.54
N ASN A 204 -7.15 18.38 -4.17
CA ASN A 204 -5.73 18.14 -4.26
C ASN A 204 -5.50 16.75 -4.86
N TRP A 205 -4.36 16.51 -5.51
CA TRP A 205 -4.08 15.19 -6.08
C TRP A 205 -4.14 14.05 -5.04
N ARG A 206 -3.45 14.22 -3.90
CA ARG A 206 -3.43 13.25 -2.79
C ARG A 206 -4.56 13.45 -1.77
N GLY A 207 -5.21 14.61 -1.73
CA GLY A 207 -6.21 14.95 -0.71
C GLY A 207 -5.63 15.30 0.67
N ILE A 208 -4.42 15.87 0.70
CA ILE A 208 -3.76 16.31 1.93
C ILE A 208 -4.38 17.66 2.38
N ASN A 209 -4.39 17.92 3.70
CA ASN A 209 -4.96 19.11 4.36
C ASN A 209 -6.49 19.20 4.32
N GLY A 210 -7.19 18.06 4.48
CA GLY A 210 -8.66 18.01 4.51
C GLY A 210 -9.33 18.28 3.16
N LYS A 211 -8.56 18.30 2.08
CA LYS A 211 -9.04 18.48 0.70
C LYS A 211 -9.37 17.14 0.06
N THR A 212 -10.30 17.11 -0.89
CA THR A 212 -10.70 15.85 -1.53
C THR A 212 -9.59 15.33 -2.45
N ALA A 213 -9.34 14.03 -2.39
CA ALA A 213 -8.30 13.37 -3.17
C ALA A 213 -8.75 13.15 -4.62
N PHE A 214 -8.12 13.87 -5.56
CA PHE A 214 -8.50 13.81 -6.97
C PHE A 214 -8.23 12.46 -7.62
N HIS A 215 -7.12 11.79 -7.29
CA HIS A 215 -6.76 10.50 -7.92
C HIS A 215 -7.75 9.35 -7.61
N ARG A 216 -8.64 9.54 -6.63
CA ARG A 216 -9.69 8.58 -6.26
C ARG A 216 -10.99 8.84 -7.00
N LEU A 217 -11.15 10.02 -7.61
CA LEU A 217 -12.33 10.36 -8.39
C LEU A 217 -12.29 9.64 -9.73
N GLN A 218 -13.42 9.08 -10.14
CA GLN A 218 -13.61 8.52 -11.49
C GLN A 218 -13.45 9.57 -12.60
N LEU A 219 -13.56 10.85 -12.24
CA LEU A 219 -13.35 11.95 -13.15
C LEU A 219 -11.92 11.97 -13.73
N LYS A 220 -10.92 11.36 -13.06
CA LYS A 220 -9.59 11.19 -13.65
C LYS A 220 -9.65 10.35 -14.94
N ASP A 221 -10.42 9.26 -14.91
CA ASP A 221 -10.46 8.28 -15.99
C ASP A 221 -11.26 8.85 -17.17
N VAL A 222 -12.31 9.61 -16.87
CA VAL A 222 -13.07 10.38 -17.85
C VAL A 222 -12.19 11.45 -18.52
N ILE A 223 -11.37 12.18 -17.77
CA ILE A 223 -10.48 13.20 -18.32
C ILE A 223 -9.39 12.56 -19.18
N THR A 224 -8.77 11.48 -18.71
CA THR A 224 -7.76 10.74 -19.48
C THR A 224 -8.37 10.17 -20.77
N GLY A 225 -9.57 9.59 -20.71
CA GLY A 225 -10.28 9.06 -21.87
C GLY A 225 -10.67 10.15 -22.88
N THR A 226 -11.14 11.30 -22.42
CA THR A 226 -11.50 12.44 -23.30
C THR A 226 -10.28 13.04 -23.99
N VAL A 227 -9.14 13.18 -23.29
CA VAL A 227 -7.89 13.66 -23.89
C VAL A 227 -7.34 12.67 -24.93
N ARG A 228 -7.43 11.36 -24.67
CA ARG A 228 -7.00 10.35 -25.65
C ARG A 228 -7.91 10.21 -26.85
N ASN A 229 -9.19 10.59 -26.72
CA ASN A 229 -10.12 10.56 -27.84
C ASN A 229 -9.81 11.63 -28.90
N SER A 230 -9.02 12.66 -28.56
CA SER A 230 -8.54 13.64 -29.54
C SER A 230 -7.42 13.05 -30.40
N ARG A 231 -7.53 13.22 -31.72
CA ARG A 231 -6.58 12.68 -32.71
C ARG A 231 -5.13 13.12 -32.47
N LEU A 232 -4.92 14.32 -31.91
CA LEU A 232 -3.60 14.91 -31.70
C LEU A 232 -2.90 14.40 -30.43
N THR A 233 -3.66 13.89 -29.46
CA THR A 233 -3.16 13.53 -28.13
C THR A 233 -3.42 12.06 -27.79
N ALA A 234 -3.71 11.24 -28.81
CA ALA A 234 -3.98 9.81 -28.67
C ALA A 234 -2.80 9.01 -28.08
N THR A 235 -1.57 9.45 -28.34
CA THR A 235 -0.33 8.81 -27.83
C THR A 235 0.07 9.27 -26.43
N ALA A 236 -0.68 10.17 -25.80
CA ALA A 236 -0.33 10.73 -24.50
C ALA A 236 -0.38 9.66 -23.41
N THR A 237 0.70 9.57 -22.63
CA THR A 237 0.79 8.65 -21.49
C THR A 237 -0.07 9.12 -20.33
N ASP A 238 -0.50 8.19 -19.47
CA ASP A 238 -1.25 8.56 -18.24
C ASP A 238 -0.43 9.53 -17.40
N GLN A 239 0.88 9.32 -17.32
CA GLN A 239 1.81 10.14 -16.55
C GLN A 239 1.86 11.60 -17.02
N GLU A 240 1.89 11.85 -18.33
CA GLU A 240 1.88 13.20 -18.89
C GLU A 240 0.55 13.92 -18.61
N ILE A 241 -0.56 13.22 -18.79
CA ILE A 241 -1.89 13.76 -18.52
C ILE A 241 -2.02 14.09 -17.03
N GLU A 242 -1.64 13.17 -16.15
CA GLU A 242 -1.64 13.37 -14.71
C GLU A 242 -0.76 14.55 -14.28
N PHE A 243 0.42 14.69 -14.90
CA PHE A 243 1.32 15.80 -14.62
C PHE A 243 0.62 17.15 -14.87
N TYR A 244 -0.06 17.30 -16.00
CA TYR A 244 -0.79 18.52 -16.33
C TYR A 244 -2.02 18.74 -15.44
N ILE A 245 -2.71 17.67 -15.03
CA ILE A 245 -3.81 17.77 -14.05
C ILE A 245 -3.30 18.25 -12.69
N LYS A 246 -2.21 17.65 -12.17
CA LYS A 246 -1.56 18.05 -10.92
C LYS A 246 -1.18 19.53 -10.94
N LYS A 247 -0.54 19.97 -12.04
CA LYS A 247 -0.16 21.37 -12.25
C LYS A 247 -1.38 22.29 -12.32
N TRP A 248 -2.45 21.85 -12.98
CA TRP A 248 -3.70 22.62 -13.06
C TRP A 248 -4.36 22.79 -11.68
N LEU A 249 -4.44 21.74 -10.87
CA LEU A 249 -5.02 21.84 -9.52
C LEU A 249 -4.16 22.69 -8.58
N HIS A 250 -2.83 22.57 -8.67
CA HIS A 250 -1.91 23.38 -7.87
C HIS A 250 -2.11 24.88 -8.11
N LEU A 251 -2.31 25.28 -9.36
CA LEU A 251 -2.51 26.68 -9.74
C LEU A 251 -3.93 27.20 -9.46
N ALA A 252 -4.85 26.39 -8.94
CA ALA A 252 -6.22 26.82 -8.67
C ALA A 252 -6.31 27.99 -7.66
N CYS A 253 -5.39 28.04 -6.69
CA CYS A 253 -5.32 29.15 -5.73
C CYS A 253 -4.95 30.49 -6.39
N ASP A 254 -4.21 30.44 -7.50
CA ASP A 254 -3.68 31.62 -8.20
C ASP A 254 -4.64 32.18 -9.25
N ARG A 255 -5.65 31.41 -9.64
CA ARG A 255 -6.71 31.82 -10.59
C ARG A 255 -7.65 32.85 -9.97
N ASP A 256 -8.30 33.65 -10.81
CA ASP A 256 -9.19 34.75 -10.45
C ASP A 256 -8.54 35.82 -9.56
N GLY A 257 -7.28 36.17 -9.85
CA GLY A 257 -6.59 37.27 -9.16
C GLY A 257 -5.98 36.89 -7.81
N GLY A 258 -6.00 35.60 -7.42
CA GLY A 258 -5.40 35.13 -6.17
C GLY A 258 -3.91 35.45 -6.03
N ARG A 259 -3.13 35.45 -7.13
CA ARG A 259 -1.73 35.89 -7.12
C ARG A 259 -1.60 37.37 -6.72
N ARG A 260 -2.41 38.24 -7.33
CA ARG A 260 -2.43 39.69 -7.07
C ARG A 260 -2.86 39.99 -5.63
N GLU A 261 -3.80 39.22 -5.08
CA GLU A 261 -4.25 39.35 -3.69
C GLU A 261 -3.16 38.94 -2.68
N ARG A 262 -2.42 37.86 -2.95
CA ARG A 262 -1.30 37.45 -2.11
C ARG A 262 -0.15 38.45 -2.15
N GLU A 263 0.14 39.02 -3.31
CA GLU A 263 1.14 40.09 -3.45
C GLU A 263 0.75 41.33 -2.66
N LYS A 264 -0.51 41.79 -2.77
CA LYS A 264 -1.04 42.90 -1.96
C LYS A 264 -0.95 42.62 -0.46
N ARG A 265 -1.33 41.42 -0.01
CA ARG A 265 -1.23 41.04 1.40
C ARG A 265 0.21 40.96 1.89
N ARG A 266 1.14 40.52 1.04
CA ARG A 266 2.57 40.49 1.36
C ARG A 266 3.14 41.89 1.44
N SER A 267 2.78 42.80 0.53
CA SER A 267 3.19 44.20 0.60
C SER A 267 2.61 44.91 1.82
N LEU A 268 1.34 44.65 2.17
CA LEU A 268 0.73 45.17 3.40
C LEU A 268 1.43 44.65 4.66
N ASN A 269 1.74 43.35 4.73
CA ASN A 269 2.46 42.77 5.87
C ASN A 269 3.89 43.30 6.01
N LEU A 270 4.58 43.58 4.90
CA LEU A 270 5.89 44.23 4.94
C LEU A 270 5.79 45.67 5.45
N LEU A 271 4.77 46.41 5.02
CA LEU A 271 4.51 47.78 5.49
C LEU A 271 4.20 47.81 7.00
N THR A 272 3.41 46.87 7.52
CA THR A 272 3.13 46.78 8.96
C THR A 272 4.35 46.36 9.78
N LEU A 273 5.20 45.45 9.28
CA LEU A 273 6.45 45.10 9.96
C LEU A 273 7.40 46.29 10.03
N MET A 274 7.54 47.06 8.95
CA MET A 274 8.36 48.28 8.94
C MET A 274 7.81 49.38 9.84
N GLN A 275 6.49 49.45 10.07
CA GLN A 275 5.88 50.38 11.02
C GLN A 275 6.08 49.95 12.48
N CYS A 276 6.17 48.65 12.77
CA CYS A 276 6.46 48.14 14.12
C CYS A 276 7.93 48.27 14.54
N GLU A 277 8.89 48.36 13.60
CA GLU A 277 10.32 48.58 13.90
C GLU A 277 10.67 50.06 14.13
N LEU A 278 9.72 50.98 13.93
CA LEU A 278 9.89 52.43 14.04
C LEU A 278 9.28 53.05 15.32
N ILE A 279 8.85 52.21 16.26
CA ILE A 279 8.33 52.57 17.60
C ILE A 279 9.26 51.95 18.64
#